data_AF-A0A024U3R9-F1
#
_entry.id   AF-A0A024U3R9-F1
#
_cell.length_a   1.000
_cell.length_b   1.000
_cell.length_c   1.000
_cell.angle_alpha   90.00
_cell.angle_beta   90.00
_cell.angle_gamma   90.00
#
_symmetry.space_group_name_H-M   'P 1'
#
loop_
_entity.id
_entity.type
_entity.pdbx_description
1 polymer ?
#
loop_
_entity_poly.entity_id
_entity_poly.type
_entity_poly.pdbx_seq_one_letter_code
_entity_poly.pdbx_strand_id
1 'polypeptide(L)' 'MGAVTKYPYPKHTWSPAGGWWNKPANWKNRTGILAGVMVLLIVPMTAFSTKHNRTYSHLPKKDDEE' A
#
# COMPACT_ATOMS: atom_id res chain seq x y z
N MET A 1 14.89 -0.39 17.69
CA MET A 1 13.87 0.68 17.57
C MET A 1 13.43 1.09 18.98
N GLY A 2 13.95 2.23 19.46
CA GLY A 2 13.58 2.87 20.74
C GLY A 2 14.79 3.36 21.53
N ALA A 3 15.27 4.58 21.22
CA ALA A 3 16.36 5.26 21.93
C ALA A 3 15.87 6.18 23.08
N VAL A 4 14.57 6.10 23.42
CA VAL A 4 13.94 6.98 24.41
C VAL A 4 13.26 6.12 25.49
N THR A 5 13.50 6.48 26.74
CA THR A 5 12.89 5.86 27.92
C THR A 5 11.37 6.01 27.88
N LYS A 6 10.63 4.92 28.14
CA LYS A 6 9.16 4.97 28.19
C LYS A 6 8.70 5.78 29.40
N TYR A 7 7.82 6.76 29.15
CA TYR A 7 7.13 7.53 30.19
C TYR A 7 5.73 6.97 30.46
N PRO A 8 5.12 7.28 31.62
CA PRO A 8 3.75 6.88 31.92
C PRO A 8 2.76 7.39 30.87
N TYR A 9 1.80 6.55 30.48
CA TYR A 9 0.77 6.87 29.50
C TYR A 9 -0.57 6.22 29.91
N PRO A 10 -1.70 6.76 29.45
CA PRO A 10 -3.02 6.18 29.74
C PRO A 10 -3.18 4.83 29.02
N LYS A 11 -3.50 3.77 29.80
CA LYS A 11 -3.54 2.38 29.30
C LYS A 11 -4.82 2.03 28.53
N HIS A 12 -5.89 2.77 28.76
CA HIS A 12 -7.24 2.46 28.24
C HIS A 12 -7.68 3.37 27.11
N THR A 13 -6.75 4.13 26.50
CA THR A 13 -7.06 4.99 25.37
C THR A 13 -7.01 4.18 24.07
N TRP A 14 -8.10 4.21 23.31
CA TRP A 14 -8.16 3.60 21.99
C TRP A 14 -7.91 4.66 20.90
N SER A 15 -7.11 4.30 19.90
CA SER A 15 -6.89 5.09 18.68
C SER A 15 -6.74 4.12 17.52
N PRO A 16 -7.30 4.43 16.33
CA PRO A 16 -7.19 3.55 15.16
C PRO A 16 -5.74 3.39 14.68
N ALA A 17 -4.88 4.39 14.91
CA ALA A 17 -3.45 4.31 14.59
C ALA A 17 -2.61 3.65 15.70
N GLY A 18 -3.24 3.31 16.83
CA GLY A 18 -2.60 2.85 18.05
C GLY A 18 -2.28 3.96 19.06
N GLY A 19 -1.99 3.59 20.31
CA GLY A 19 -1.54 4.49 21.38
C GLY A 19 -0.01 4.61 21.57
N TRP A 20 0.43 4.82 22.80
CA TRP A 20 1.83 5.08 23.14
C TRP A 20 2.67 3.80 23.13
N TRP A 21 3.84 3.87 22.49
CA TRP A 21 4.85 2.80 22.47
C TRP A 21 4.33 1.42 22.02
N ASN A 22 3.41 1.38 21.07
CA ASN A 22 2.85 0.12 20.60
C ASN A 22 3.92 -0.78 20.00
N LYS A 23 4.03 -1.98 20.56
CA LYS A 23 4.77 -3.09 19.98
C LYS A 23 3.83 -4.30 19.94
N PRO A 24 2.93 -4.37 18.93
CA PRO A 24 2.06 -5.51 18.81
C PRO A 24 2.90 -6.76 18.54
N ALA A 25 2.67 -7.84 19.30
CA ALA A 25 3.44 -9.08 19.18
C ALA A 25 3.42 -9.63 17.74
N ASN A 26 2.29 -9.46 17.05
CA ASN A 26 2.03 -10.00 15.71
C ASN A 26 2.18 -8.96 14.58
N TRP A 27 3.02 -7.94 14.76
CA TRP A 27 3.17 -6.85 13.78
C TRP A 27 3.51 -7.38 12.37
N LYS A 28 4.44 -8.34 12.29
CA LYS A 28 4.91 -8.90 11.01
C LYS A 28 3.78 -9.55 10.22
N ASN A 29 2.98 -10.38 10.89
CA ASN A 29 1.89 -11.10 10.24
C ASN A 29 0.82 -10.12 9.74
N ARG A 30 0.43 -9.14 10.56
CA ARG A 30 -0.57 -8.13 10.19
C ARG A 30 -0.11 -7.26 9.02
N THR A 31 1.16 -6.83 9.01
CA THR A 31 1.73 -6.08 7.88
C THR A 31 1.84 -6.95 6.63
N GLY A 32 2.19 -8.24 6.78
CA GLY A 32 2.24 -9.19 5.66
C GLY A 32 0.87 -9.38 5.00
N ILE A 33 -0.18 -9.54 5.80
CA ILE A 33 -1.56 -9.65 5.30
C ILE A 33 -1.98 -8.36 4.56
N LEU A 34 -1.72 -7.19 5.16
CA LEU A 34 -2.05 -5.91 4.53
C LEU A 34 -1.35 -5.74 3.19
N ALA A 35 -0.05 -6.04 3.12
CA ALA A 35 0.72 -6.00 1.88
C ALA A 35 0.16 -6.98 0.84
N GLY A 36 -0.20 -8.20 1.26
CA GLY A 36 -0.82 -9.20 0.37
C GLY A 36 -2.15 -8.72 -0.22
N VAL A 37 -3.02 -8.11 0.60
CA VAL A 37 -4.29 -7.54 0.13
C VAL A 37 -4.06 -6.41 -0.86
N MET A 38 -3.09 -5.52 -0.59
CA MET A 38 -2.75 -4.42 -1.50
C MET A 38 -2.29 -4.94 -2.87
N VAL A 39 -1.41 -5.94 -2.90
CA VAL A 39 -0.95 -6.56 -4.16
C VAL A 39 -2.11 -7.22 -4.90
N LEU A 40 -2.97 -7.96 -4.18
CA LEU A 40 -4.13 -8.62 -4.75
C LEU A 40 -5.10 -7.64 -5.41
N LEU A 41 -5.23 -6.42 -4.89
CA LEU A 41 -6.09 -5.38 -5.48
C LEU A 41 -5.40 -4.61 -6.61
N ILE A 42 -4.13 -4.24 -6.43
CA ILE A 42 -3.40 -3.40 -7.39
C ILE A 42 -3.11 -4.16 -8.69
N VAL A 43 -2.67 -5.42 -8.62
CA VAL A 43 -2.29 -6.20 -9.81
C VAL A 43 -3.43 -6.37 -10.83
N PRO A 44 -4.65 -6.81 -10.46
CA PRO A 44 -5.74 -6.92 -11.43
C PRO A 44 -6.20 -5.54 -11.90
N MET A 45 -6.17 -4.52 -11.04
CA MET A 45 -6.56 -3.16 -11.43
C MET A 45 -5.62 -2.57 -12.48
N THR A 46 -4.30 -2.74 -12.30
CA THR A 46 -3.31 -2.28 -13.28
C THR A 46 -3.38 -3.11 -14.56
N ALA A 47 -3.52 -4.44 -14.47
CA ALA A 47 -3.68 -5.30 -15.64
C ALA A 47 -4.96 -4.98 -16.45
N PHE A 48 -6.06 -4.66 -15.77
CA PHE A 48 -7.28 -4.21 -16.42
C PHE A 48 -7.07 -2.85 -17.09
N SER A 49 -6.50 -1.89 -16.36
CA SER A 49 -6.20 -0.55 -16.88
C SER A 49 -5.32 -0.60 -18.12
N THR A 50 -4.19 -1.32 -18.09
CA THR A 50 -3.27 -1.43 -19.23
C THR A 50 -3.93 -2.09 -20.45
N LYS A 51 -4.76 -3.12 -20.24
CA LYS A 51 -5.52 -3.75 -21.34
C LYS A 51 -6.56 -2.83 -21.98
N HIS A 52 -7.15 -1.91 -21.21
CA HIS A 52 -8.22 -1.02 -21.68
C HIS A 52 -7.75 0.40 -21.99
N ASN A 53 -6.45 0.69 -21.85
CA ASN A 53 -5.87 1.97 -22.22
C ASN A 53 -5.92 2.14 -23.74
N ARG A 54 -6.92 2.88 -24.23
CA ARG A 54 -6.96 3.36 -25.61
C ARG A 54 -6.08 4.60 -25.72
N THR A 55 -4.95 4.45 -26.40
CA THR A 55 -4.11 5.58 -26.77
C THR A 55 -4.83 6.39 -27.86
N TYR A 56 -5.47 7.49 -27.47
CA TYR A 56 -5.94 8.49 -28.43
C TYR A 56 -4.75 9.32 -28.89
N SER A 57 -4.06 8.80 -29.89
CA SER A 57 -3.02 9.52 -30.61
C SER A 57 -3.69 10.53 -31.54
N HIS A 58 -3.50 11.84 -31.29
CA HIS A 58 -3.74 12.87 -32.30
C HIS A 58 -2.60 12.91 -33.33
N LEU A 59 -1.53 12.14 -33.09
CA LEU A 59 -0.43 11.98 -34.03
C LEU A 59 -0.87 11.00 -35.11
N PRO A 60 -0.61 11.30 -36.40
CA PRO A 60 -0.84 10.35 -37.47
C PRO A 60 -0.04 9.07 -37.19
N LYS A 61 -0.61 7.91 -37.56
CA LYS A 61 0.06 6.62 -37.44
C LYS A 61 1.40 6.72 -38.19
N LYS A 62 2.51 6.36 -37.53
CA LYS A 62 3.79 6.22 -38.25
C LYS A 62 3.62 5.04 -39.20
N ASP A 63 3.72 5.32 -40.49
CA ASP A 63 3.82 4.28 -41.50
C ASP A 63 5.20 3.62 -41.31
N ASP A 64 5.20 2.32 -41.04
CA ASP A 64 6.42 1.52 -40.97
C ASP A 64 6.97 1.45 -42.42
N GLU A 65 8.05 2.19 -42.70
CA GLU A 65 8.78 2.12 -43.97
C GLU A 65 9.35 0.69 -44.15
N GLU A 66 8.98 0.03 -45.27
CA GLU A 66 9.52 -1.26 -45.75
C GLU A 66 11.00 -1.19 -46.13
#